data_AF-A0A2S5KME7-F1
#
_entry.id   AF-A0A2S5KME7-F1
#
_cell.length_a   1.000
_cell.length_b   1.000
_cell.length_c   1.000
_cell.angle_alpha   90.00
_cell.angle_beta   90.00
_cell.angle_gamma   90.00
#
_symmetry.space_group_name_H-M   'P 1'
#
loop_
_entity.id
_entity.type
_entity.pdbx_description
1 polymer ?
#
loop_
_entity_poly.entity_id
_entity_poly.type
_entity_poly.pdbx_seq_one_letter_code
_entity_poly.pdbx_strand_id
1 'polypeptide(L)'
;MTTSTQIDTSSLLTILGVLAAVWALISPTSRLRLRFCITWGDWFVGGVVFVLIHYLVFAPILERLGLYYSFGGWKWGLDSSSAVYLLLLTVACYFFWRTRFPTLARSRVHIFRELIENLHLTRRYDELVLLVEPQLPRLIALTKRLPWYVRWIDSLNGNKFDTAAMLRGDIPAVLPAWRERLNSLLQRLRSWSLARDDASKQSREILVSLVTSPELTIHLALAHPHFCLKLLKSDEAKHYEFIEHYIDALLDASGSRLYVELKNNQDLRDGNRLSLPDSNRLLRYFFADAEIAVENGLYKAIGEAICRRLDEDGRLVEKLNKPLGSYCEVGRFRCPINSGITLFEIMVHEGIHQGLQDHMWLYYFNHFVEKILNQMDMPANWESVREWPTPFHYLLYRLISVTTDWVEQCARIKDSEIPDATRNADGFDRHYISKEATTALGAILEVIIPSEKLSESFKRYLLEVVIRSHMEIERNPKLADVSSPFLKAVILGGDMPTKNEYRFTLRNVFQRVDHVMRRRASKFQQALDDALITKSD
;
A
#
# COMPACT_ATOMS: atom_id res chain seq x y z
N MET A 1 48.24 -49.75 43.16
CA MET A 1 47.74 -48.42 43.57
C MET A 1 46.67 -48.00 42.58
N THR A 2 45.40 -48.09 42.96
CA THR A 2 44.27 -47.62 42.13
C THR A 2 44.26 -46.09 42.18
N THR A 3 44.76 -45.46 41.12
CA THR A 3 44.62 -44.01 40.93
C THR A 3 43.14 -43.66 41.01
N SER A 4 42.75 -42.85 42.00
CA SER A 4 41.41 -42.28 42.07
C SER A 4 41.24 -41.39 40.85
N THR A 5 40.51 -41.87 39.84
CA THR A 5 40.00 -41.04 38.75
C THR A 5 39.04 -40.02 39.38
N GLN A 6 39.57 -38.85 39.70
CA GLN A 6 38.82 -37.74 40.27
C GLN A 6 37.92 -37.19 39.17
N ILE A 7 36.61 -37.13 39.44
CA ILE A 7 35.63 -36.55 38.51
C ILE A 7 35.80 -35.04 38.57
N ASP A 8 36.32 -34.45 37.50
CA ASP A 8 36.47 -32.99 37.41
C ASP A 8 35.17 -32.35 36.92
N THR A 9 34.41 -31.78 37.85
CA THR A 9 33.15 -31.05 37.59
C THR A 9 33.33 -29.53 37.61
N SER A 10 34.55 -29.04 37.84
CA SER A 10 34.82 -27.61 38.05
C SER A 10 34.41 -26.76 36.83
N SER A 11 34.78 -27.21 35.63
CA SER A 11 34.47 -26.58 34.35
C SER A 11 32.96 -26.47 34.09
N LEU A 12 32.19 -27.51 34.43
CA LEU A 12 30.73 -27.53 34.28
C LEU A 12 30.05 -26.54 35.24
N LEU A 13 30.54 -26.47 36.49
CA LEU A 13 29.99 -25.58 37.51
C LEU A 13 30.28 -24.10 37.19
N THR A 14 31.48 -23.79 36.70
CA THR A 14 31.83 -22.43 36.24
C THR A 14 30.92 -21.97 35.10
N ILE A 15 30.67 -22.82 34.11
CA ILE A 15 29.84 -22.47 32.95
C ILE A 15 28.36 -22.30 33.35
N LEU A 16 27.83 -23.16 34.22
CA LEU A 16 26.49 -22.99 34.80
C LEU A 16 26.37 -21.68 35.58
N GLY A 17 27.40 -21.31 36.35
CA GLY A 17 27.46 -20.04 37.07
C GLY A 17 27.41 -18.83 36.13
N VAL A 18 28.19 -18.85 35.04
CA VAL A 18 28.17 -17.79 34.02
C VAL A 18 26.81 -17.69 33.33
N LEU A 19 26.20 -18.82 32.95
CA LEU A 19 24.88 -18.84 32.33
C LEU A 19 23.79 -18.28 33.26
N ALA A 20 23.82 -18.62 34.55
CA ALA A 20 22.90 -18.10 35.53
C ALA A 20 23.07 -16.58 35.73
N ALA A 21 24.30 -16.09 35.80
CA ALA A 21 24.61 -14.67 35.92
C ALA A 21 24.13 -13.87 34.69
N VAL A 22 24.42 -14.37 33.48
CA VAL A 22 23.95 -13.76 32.23
C VAL A 22 22.42 -13.75 32.18
N TRP A 23 21.75 -14.85 32.55
CA TRP A 23 20.29 -14.90 32.57
C TRP A 23 19.66 -13.89 33.54
N ALA A 24 20.29 -13.67 34.70
CA ALA A 24 19.86 -12.69 35.69
C ALA A 24 19.94 -11.23 35.16
N LEU A 25 20.95 -10.91 34.36
CA LEU A 25 21.20 -9.58 33.79
C LEU A 25 20.30 -9.23 32.57
N ILE A 26 19.73 -10.23 31.90
CA ILE A 26 18.95 -10.02 30.67
C ILE A 26 17.56 -9.45 30.98
N SER A 27 17.15 -8.40 30.24
CA SER A 27 15.83 -7.76 30.37
C SER A 27 14.67 -8.72 30.06
N PRO A 28 13.45 -8.47 30.57
CA PRO A 28 12.27 -9.29 30.26
C PRO A 28 12.00 -9.44 28.75
N THR A 29 12.16 -8.35 27.99
CA THR A 29 12.01 -8.35 26.52
C THR A 29 13.06 -9.22 25.83
N SER A 30 14.31 -9.18 26.29
CA SER A 30 15.39 -10.01 25.76
C SER A 30 15.19 -11.48 26.10
N ARG A 31 14.63 -11.80 27.27
CA ARG A 31 14.23 -13.18 27.63
C ARG A 31 13.11 -13.70 26.71
N LEU A 32 12.11 -12.88 26.41
CA LEU A 32 11.04 -13.21 25.46
C LEU A 32 11.61 -13.45 24.05
N ARG A 33 12.52 -12.58 23.59
CA ARG A 33 13.22 -12.75 22.32
C ARG A 33 14.00 -14.07 22.25
N LEU A 34 14.72 -14.44 23.32
CA LEU A 34 15.42 -15.73 23.39
C LEU A 34 14.44 -16.92 23.34
N ARG A 35 13.32 -16.85 24.08
CA ARG A 35 12.26 -17.86 24.04
C ARG A 35 11.62 -18.00 22.66
N PHE A 36 11.49 -16.90 21.93
CA PHE A 36 11.03 -16.90 20.54
C PHE A 36 12.03 -17.61 19.61
N CYS A 37 13.33 -17.34 19.76
CA CYS A 37 14.38 -17.96 18.92
C CYS A 37 14.52 -19.49 19.16
N ILE A 38 14.27 -19.95 20.38
CA ILE A 38 14.49 -21.35 20.80
C ILE A 38 13.20 -22.16 20.60
N THR A 39 13.25 -23.17 19.75
CA THR A 39 12.18 -24.14 19.46
C THR A 39 12.37 -25.44 20.24
N TRP A 40 11.37 -26.34 20.21
CA TRP A 40 11.49 -27.65 20.87
C TRP A 40 12.61 -28.52 20.28
N GLY A 41 12.88 -28.41 18.97
CA GLY A 41 14.01 -29.07 18.34
C GLY A 41 15.36 -28.57 18.88
N ASP A 42 15.47 -27.27 19.16
CA ASP A 42 16.68 -26.68 19.74
C ASP A 42 16.93 -27.20 21.18
N TRP A 43 15.85 -27.43 21.95
CA TRP A 43 15.93 -28.10 23.26
C TRP A 43 16.39 -29.55 23.16
N PHE A 44 15.95 -30.29 22.13
CA PHE A 44 16.41 -31.65 21.88
C PHE A 44 17.91 -31.67 21.57
N VAL A 45 18.41 -30.78 20.71
CA VAL A 45 19.85 -30.65 20.41
C VAL A 45 20.64 -30.38 21.70
N GLY A 46 20.19 -29.41 22.52
CA GLY A 46 20.81 -29.12 23.81
C GLY A 46 20.80 -30.32 24.75
N GLY A 47 19.68 -31.06 24.81
CA GLY A 47 19.53 -32.26 25.63
C GLY A 47 20.45 -33.40 25.20
N VAL A 48 20.58 -33.66 23.90
CA VAL A 48 21.51 -34.67 23.37
C VAL A 48 22.94 -34.33 23.74
N VAL A 49 23.37 -33.08 23.54
CA VAL A 49 24.75 -32.68 23.90
C VAL A 49 24.97 -32.74 25.41
N PHE A 50 23.97 -32.37 26.21
CA PHE A 50 24.03 -32.50 27.66
C PHE A 50 24.24 -33.96 28.10
N VAL A 51 23.49 -34.90 27.50
CA VAL A 51 23.66 -36.34 27.76
C VAL A 51 25.04 -36.82 27.33
N LEU A 52 25.54 -36.38 26.17
CA LEU A 52 26.90 -36.71 25.70
C LEU A 52 27.98 -36.21 26.65
N ILE A 53 27.86 -34.99 27.17
CA ILE A 53 28.78 -34.43 28.17
C ILE A 53 28.77 -35.30 29.43
N HIS A 54 27.59 -35.67 29.93
CA HIS A 54 27.48 -36.50 31.13
C HIS A 54 28.04 -37.91 30.90
N TYR A 55 27.81 -38.49 29.72
CA TYR A 55 28.39 -39.77 29.33
C TYR A 55 29.93 -39.74 29.36
N LEU A 56 30.54 -38.65 28.89
CA LEU A 56 32.00 -38.48 28.91
C LEU A 56 32.57 -38.20 30.30
N VAL A 57 31.91 -37.36 31.10
CA VAL A 57 32.34 -37.03 32.48
C VAL A 57 32.25 -38.24 33.40
N PHE A 58 31.20 -39.07 33.26
CA PHE A 58 30.99 -40.27 34.06
C PHE A 58 31.56 -41.56 33.43
N ALA A 59 32.35 -41.45 32.37
CA ALA A 59 32.99 -42.60 31.72
C ALA A 59 33.71 -43.55 32.71
N PRO A 60 34.49 -43.08 33.71
CA PRO A 60 35.16 -43.97 34.66
C PRO A 60 34.20 -44.79 35.56
N ILE A 61 33.00 -44.28 35.80
CA ILE A 61 31.96 -44.99 36.56
C ILE A 61 31.24 -46.00 35.66
N LEU A 62 30.93 -45.60 34.43
CA LEU A 62 30.27 -46.46 33.45
C LEU A 62 31.15 -47.66 33.07
N GLU A 63 32.47 -47.49 33.01
CA GLU A 63 33.43 -48.57 32.80
C GLU A 63 33.37 -49.60 33.93
N ARG A 64 33.27 -49.15 35.20
CA ARG A 64 33.15 -50.05 36.36
C ARG A 64 31.83 -50.81 36.41
N LEU A 65 30.77 -50.25 35.82
CA LEU A 65 29.44 -50.87 35.75
C LEU A 65 29.26 -51.75 34.49
N GLY A 66 30.25 -51.82 33.61
CA GLY A 66 30.17 -52.59 32.36
C GLY A 66 29.23 -51.97 31.31
N LEU A 67 28.81 -50.71 31.49
CA LEU A 67 27.86 -49.99 30.63
C LEU A 67 28.56 -49.02 29.67
N TYR A 68 29.89 -48.93 29.73
CA TYR A 68 30.66 -48.05 28.86
C TYR A 68 30.94 -48.72 27.51
N TYR A 69 30.52 -48.05 26.44
CA TYR A 69 30.86 -48.41 25.07
C TYR A 69 31.86 -47.40 24.51
N SER A 70 33.08 -47.87 24.22
CA SER A 70 34.13 -47.04 23.62
C SER A 70 33.92 -46.93 22.12
N PHE A 71 33.78 -45.71 21.60
CA PHE A 71 33.66 -45.43 20.17
C PHE A 71 35.02 -45.41 19.43
N GLY A 72 36.09 -45.90 20.07
CA GLY A 72 37.46 -45.92 19.56
C GLY A 72 38.40 -44.99 20.34
N GLY A 73 39.71 -45.15 20.13
CA GLY A 73 40.73 -44.31 20.77
C GLY A 73 40.64 -42.86 20.31
N TRP A 74 40.86 -41.91 21.24
CA TRP A 74 40.90 -40.49 20.92
C TRP A 74 41.95 -40.21 19.84
N LYS A 75 41.57 -39.41 18.83
CA LYS A 75 42.47 -38.97 17.76
C LYS A 75 42.82 -37.50 17.96
N TRP A 76 44.00 -37.09 17.47
CA TRP A 76 44.47 -35.70 17.44
C TRP A 76 44.69 -35.04 18.81
N GLY A 77 45.08 -35.82 19.84
CA GLY A 77 45.41 -35.28 21.16
C GLY A 77 44.20 -34.83 21.99
N LEU A 78 42.98 -35.18 21.56
CA LEU A 78 41.78 -34.95 22.35
C LEU A 78 41.74 -35.88 23.56
N ASP A 79 41.32 -35.36 24.70
CA ASP A 79 40.94 -36.12 25.89
C ASP A 79 39.47 -35.85 26.24
N SER A 80 38.93 -36.58 27.22
CA SER A 80 37.53 -36.42 27.65
C SER A 80 37.21 -34.97 28.04
N SER A 81 38.15 -34.27 28.68
CA SER A 81 38.01 -32.87 29.11
C SER A 81 37.92 -31.90 27.92
N SER A 82 38.81 -32.05 26.93
CA SER A 82 38.82 -31.24 25.70
C SER A 82 37.58 -31.50 24.84
N ALA A 83 37.09 -32.75 24.79
CA ALA A 83 35.87 -33.10 24.09
C ALA A 83 34.62 -32.45 24.73
N VAL A 84 34.53 -32.43 26.07
CA VAL A 84 33.47 -31.71 26.80
C VAL A 84 33.51 -30.21 26.47
N TYR A 85 34.69 -29.59 26.44
CA TYR A 85 34.82 -28.19 26.06
C TYR A 85 34.36 -27.93 24.61
N LEU A 86 34.77 -28.76 23.65
CA LEU A 86 34.35 -28.63 22.24
C LEU A 86 32.84 -28.82 22.06
N LEU A 87 32.22 -29.75 22.79
CA LEU A 87 30.77 -29.94 22.77
C LEU A 87 30.04 -28.69 23.30
N LEU A 88 30.52 -28.11 24.40
CA LEU A 88 29.98 -26.89 24.97
C LEU A 88 30.15 -25.69 24.03
N LEU A 89 31.33 -25.56 23.40
CA LEU A 89 31.59 -24.52 22.40
C LEU A 89 30.66 -24.68 21.18
N THR A 90 30.47 -25.90 20.70
CA THR A 90 29.59 -26.20 19.56
C THR A 90 28.14 -25.81 19.86
N VAL A 91 27.64 -26.13 21.05
CA VAL A 91 26.29 -25.73 21.49
C VAL A 91 26.18 -24.21 21.63
N ALA A 92 27.20 -23.54 22.19
CA ALA A 92 27.22 -22.09 22.29
C ALA A 92 27.19 -21.42 20.91
N CYS A 93 28.02 -21.89 19.96
CA CYS A 93 28.00 -21.42 18.57
C CYS A 93 26.66 -21.69 17.88
N TYR A 94 26.05 -22.86 18.12
CA TYR A 94 24.74 -23.20 17.58
C TYR A 94 23.64 -22.25 18.07
N PHE A 95 23.53 -22.01 19.38
CA PHE A 95 22.54 -21.08 19.92
C PHE A 95 22.83 -19.63 19.53
N PHE A 96 24.11 -19.24 19.43
CA PHE A 96 24.49 -17.92 18.91
C PHE A 96 24.03 -17.73 17.46
N TRP A 97 24.24 -18.73 16.60
CA TRP A 97 23.74 -18.69 15.23
C TRP A 97 22.20 -18.66 15.19
N ARG A 98 21.55 -19.48 16.01
CA ARG A 98 20.09 -19.59 16.08
C ARG A 98 19.42 -18.27 16.48
N THR A 99 20.02 -17.51 17.40
CA THR A 99 19.51 -16.22 17.86
C THR A 99 19.67 -15.09 16.83
N ARG A 100 20.60 -15.23 15.88
CA ARG A 100 20.80 -14.27 14.77
C ARG A 100 19.77 -14.44 13.65
N PHE A 101 19.31 -15.66 13.41
CA PHE A 101 18.36 -15.97 12.34
C PHE A 101 17.10 -16.65 12.89
N PRO A 102 16.30 -15.92 13.69
CA PRO A 102 15.04 -16.46 14.16
C PRO A 102 14.09 -16.68 12.98
N THR A 103 13.29 -17.71 13.12
CA THR A 103 12.30 -18.09 12.10
C THR A 103 10.97 -18.33 12.81
N LEU A 104 9.93 -17.60 12.42
CA LEU A 104 8.60 -17.73 13.00
C LEU A 104 8.09 -19.16 12.79
N ALA A 105 7.91 -19.87 13.90
CA ALA A 105 7.33 -21.20 13.97
C ALA A 105 5.89 -21.12 14.50
N ARG A 106 5.00 -21.99 14.01
CA ARG A 106 3.57 -22.01 14.41
C ARG A 106 3.37 -22.09 15.93
N SER A 107 4.17 -22.89 16.62
CA SER A 107 4.09 -23.05 18.09
C SER A 107 4.54 -21.82 18.88
N ARG A 108 5.22 -20.86 18.24
CA ARG A 108 5.81 -19.68 18.87
C ARG A 108 5.09 -18.38 18.54
N VAL A 109 3.98 -18.45 17.79
CA VAL A 109 3.19 -17.26 17.43
C VAL A 109 2.70 -16.52 18.68
N HIS A 110 2.30 -17.23 19.73
CA HIS A 110 1.87 -16.60 20.99
C HIS A 110 2.99 -15.78 21.66
N ILE A 111 4.21 -16.32 21.72
CA ILE A 111 5.38 -15.60 22.27
C ILE A 111 5.72 -14.40 21.40
N PHE A 112 5.60 -14.56 20.09
CA PHE A 112 5.83 -13.49 19.14
C PHE A 112 4.80 -12.37 19.30
N ARG A 113 3.52 -12.71 19.51
CA ARG A 113 2.44 -11.76 19.82
C ARG A 113 2.73 -11.00 21.10
N GLU A 114 3.03 -11.70 22.20
CA GLU A 114 3.37 -11.08 23.49
C GLU A 114 4.57 -10.14 23.37
N LEU A 115 5.57 -10.50 22.56
CA LEU A 115 6.72 -9.63 22.30
C LEU A 115 6.32 -8.37 21.53
N ILE A 116 5.46 -8.48 20.52
CA ILE A 116 4.95 -7.33 19.75
C ILE A 116 4.10 -6.43 20.65
N GLU A 117 3.19 -6.98 21.44
CA GLU A 117 2.36 -6.22 22.37
C GLU A 117 3.22 -5.46 23.39
N ASN A 118 4.25 -6.10 23.95
CA ASN A 118 5.18 -5.43 24.86
C ASN A 118 5.98 -4.31 24.17
N LEU A 119 6.46 -4.51 22.94
CA LEU A 119 7.17 -3.47 22.18
C LEU A 119 6.25 -2.32 21.78
N HIS A 120 4.99 -2.64 21.47
CA HIS A 120 3.96 -1.66 21.16
C HIS A 120 3.63 -0.79 22.38
N LEU A 121 3.34 -1.43 23.53
CA LEU A 121 3.07 -0.74 24.80
C LEU A 121 4.24 0.12 25.29
N THR A 122 5.47 -0.32 25.05
CA THR A 122 6.68 0.43 25.42
C THR A 122 7.11 1.47 24.37
N ARG A 123 6.32 1.64 23.29
CA ARG A 123 6.59 2.56 22.17
C ARG A 123 7.97 2.36 21.51
N ARG A 124 8.49 1.13 21.53
CA ARG A 124 9.77 0.76 20.90
C ARG A 124 9.56 0.33 19.46
N TYR A 125 9.03 1.24 18.64
CA TYR A 125 8.59 0.93 17.29
C TYR A 125 9.72 0.50 16.34
N ASP A 126 10.92 1.06 16.48
CA ASP A 126 12.06 0.67 15.63
C ASP A 126 12.52 -0.76 15.93
N GLU A 127 12.56 -1.15 17.21
CA GLU A 127 12.86 -2.53 17.61
C GLU A 127 11.77 -3.50 17.09
N LEU A 128 10.51 -3.05 17.09
CA LEU A 128 9.38 -3.82 16.55
C LEU A 128 9.55 -4.06 15.06
N VAL A 129 9.90 -3.05 14.26
CA VAL A 129 10.10 -3.22 12.81
C VAL A 129 11.22 -4.22 12.53
N LEU A 130 12.37 -4.07 13.19
CA LEU A 130 13.51 -4.98 13.02
C LEU A 130 13.16 -6.43 13.35
N LEU A 131 12.25 -6.64 14.30
CA LEU A 131 11.78 -7.96 14.68
C LEU A 131 10.73 -8.52 13.71
N VAL A 132 9.78 -7.69 13.28
CA VAL A 132 8.61 -8.11 12.48
C VAL A 132 8.96 -8.25 11.00
N GLU A 133 9.73 -7.33 10.44
CA GLU A 133 10.02 -7.25 9.00
C GLU A 133 10.57 -8.58 8.41
N PRO A 134 11.55 -9.27 9.03
CA PRO A 134 12.03 -10.55 8.51
C PRO A 134 10.99 -11.68 8.57
N GLN A 135 10.03 -11.58 9.51
CA GLN A 135 9.02 -12.61 9.75
C GLN A 135 7.71 -12.36 9.01
N LEU A 136 7.50 -11.13 8.51
CA LEU A 136 6.25 -10.69 7.91
C LEU A 136 5.75 -11.61 6.76
N PRO A 137 6.58 -12.07 5.81
CA PRO A 137 6.10 -12.99 4.77
C PRO A 137 5.55 -14.30 5.32
N ARG A 138 6.16 -14.82 6.39
CA ARG A 138 5.69 -16.03 7.07
C ARG A 138 4.42 -15.75 7.86
N LEU A 139 4.32 -14.59 8.49
CA LEU A 139 3.13 -14.16 9.22
C LEU A 139 1.91 -14.07 8.29
N ILE A 140 2.04 -13.42 7.14
CA ILE A 140 1.01 -13.36 6.08
C ILE A 140 0.68 -14.76 5.55
N ALA A 141 1.70 -15.60 5.34
CA ALA A 141 1.45 -16.98 4.93
C ALA A 141 0.69 -17.79 6.00
N LEU A 142 0.87 -17.50 7.28
CA LEU A 142 0.16 -18.20 8.35
C LEU A 142 -1.32 -17.81 8.42
N THR A 143 -1.69 -16.57 8.08
CA THR A 143 -3.10 -16.16 8.01
C THR A 143 -3.84 -16.80 6.84
N LYS A 144 -3.17 -16.94 5.69
CA LYS A 144 -3.76 -17.53 4.47
C LYS A 144 -3.80 -19.07 4.46
N ARG A 145 -2.99 -19.74 5.28
CA ARG A 145 -2.79 -21.20 5.19
C ARG A 145 -3.69 -21.98 6.13
N LEU A 146 -4.75 -22.55 5.56
CA LEU A 146 -5.39 -23.76 6.10
C LEU A 146 -4.31 -24.83 6.37
N PRO A 147 -4.37 -25.53 7.52
CA PRO A 147 -3.41 -26.59 7.84
C PRO A 147 -3.33 -27.64 6.74
N TRP A 148 -2.15 -28.25 6.55
CA TRP A 148 -1.91 -29.20 5.46
C TRP A 148 -2.89 -30.38 5.46
N TYR A 149 -3.32 -30.84 6.65
CA TYR A 149 -4.31 -31.90 6.79
C TYR A 149 -5.73 -31.46 6.40
N VAL A 150 -6.08 -30.16 6.53
CA VAL A 150 -7.38 -29.64 6.04
C VAL A 150 -7.41 -29.66 4.52
N ARG A 151 -6.30 -29.30 3.84
CA ARG A 151 -6.20 -29.42 2.37
C ARG A 151 -6.24 -30.88 1.90
N TRP A 152 -5.67 -31.78 2.68
CA TRP A 152 -5.74 -33.21 2.41
C TRP A 152 -7.18 -33.73 2.56
N ILE A 153 -7.91 -33.29 3.60
CA ILE A 153 -9.34 -33.55 3.77
C ILE A 153 -10.16 -32.98 2.60
N ASP A 154 -9.85 -31.76 2.14
CA ASP A 154 -10.51 -31.14 0.99
C ASP A 154 -10.19 -31.86 -0.32
N SER A 155 -8.96 -32.36 -0.50
CA SER A 155 -8.58 -33.19 -1.66
C SER A 155 -9.26 -34.55 -1.67
N LEU A 156 -9.57 -35.12 -0.49
CA LEU A 156 -10.31 -36.38 -0.37
C LEU A 156 -11.82 -36.19 -0.56
N ASN A 157 -12.34 -35.03 -0.16
CA ASN A 157 -13.74 -34.66 -0.34
C ASN A 157 -14.03 -34.07 -1.74
N GLY A 158 -13.00 -33.59 -2.44
CA GLY A 158 -13.08 -32.91 -3.72
C GLY A 158 -13.22 -33.86 -4.90
N ASN A 159 -14.34 -34.58 -5.00
CA ASN A 159 -14.90 -34.89 -6.31
C ASN A 159 -15.95 -33.82 -6.60
N LYS A 160 -15.74 -33.05 -7.67
CA LYS A 160 -16.60 -31.95 -8.11
C LYS A 160 -18.08 -32.37 -8.04
N PHE A 161 -18.86 -31.71 -7.19
CA PHE A 161 -20.29 -31.55 -7.47
C PHE A 161 -20.36 -30.79 -8.78
N ASP A 162 -20.62 -31.52 -9.87
CA ASP A 162 -20.77 -30.94 -11.20
C ASP A 162 -22.08 -30.15 -11.21
N THR A 163 -22.00 -28.87 -10.88
CA THR A 163 -23.13 -27.93 -10.89
C THR A 163 -23.82 -27.89 -12.26
N ALA A 164 -23.10 -28.20 -13.34
CA ALA A 164 -23.66 -28.33 -14.68
C ALA A 164 -24.47 -29.64 -14.86
N ALA A 165 -24.20 -30.70 -14.11
CA ALA A 165 -25.01 -31.93 -14.12
C ALA A 165 -26.32 -31.77 -13.32
N MET A 166 -26.31 -31.03 -12.20
CA MET A 166 -27.53 -30.71 -11.44
C MET A 166 -28.50 -29.80 -12.22
N LEU A 167 -27.97 -28.83 -12.97
CA LEU A 167 -28.79 -27.97 -13.85
C LEU A 167 -29.38 -28.74 -15.05
N ARG A 168 -28.84 -29.93 -15.37
CA ARG A 168 -29.36 -30.85 -16.40
C ARG A 168 -30.34 -31.90 -15.87
N GLY A 169 -30.58 -31.95 -14.55
CA GLY A 169 -31.53 -32.88 -13.93
C GLY A 169 -30.99 -34.29 -13.68
N ASP A 170 -29.67 -34.50 -13.76
CA ASP A 170 -29.07 -35.80 -13.47
C ASP A 170 -29.04 -36.08 -11.96
N ILE A 171 -29.47 -37.29 -11.57
CA ILE A 171 -29.46 -37.74 -10.17
C ILE A 171 -27.99 -38.04 -9.79
N PRO A 172 -27.44 -37.42 -8.73
CA PRO A 172 -26.06 -37.67 -8.33
C PRO A 172 -25.89 -39.13 -7.86
N ALA A 173 -24.76 -39.74 -8.23
CA ALA A 173 -24.42 -41.09 -7.82
C ALA A 173 -24.37 -41.19 -6.28
N VAL A 174 -25.17 -42.10 -5.71
CA VAL A 174 -25.24 -42.34 -4.27
C VAL A 174 -23.85 -42.81 -3.77
N LEU A 175 -23.22 -42.00 -2.92
CA LEU A 175 -21.96 -42.34 -2.31
C LEU A 175 -22.14 -43.55 -1.37
N PRO A 176 -21.16 -44.47 -1.27
CA PRO A 176 -21.21 -45.55 -0.29
C PRO A 176 -21.35 -45.02 1.15
N ALA A 177 -22.21 -45.63 1.96
CA ALA A 177 -22.49 -45.20 3.34
C ALA A 177 -21.24 -45.08 4.25
N TRP A 178 -20.18 -45.85 3.96
CA TRP A 178 -18.91 -45.73 4.68
C TRP A 178 -18.13 -44.46 4.32
N ARG A 179 -18.27 -43.94 3.09
CA ARG A 179 -17.68 -42.66 2.66
C ARG A 179 -18.41 -41.48 3.29
N GLU A 180 -19.74 -41.54 3.45
CA GLU A 180 -20.48 -40.49 4.16
C GLU A 180 -20.10 -40.44 5.66
N ARG A 181 -19.91 -41.60 6.29
CA ARG A 181 -19.39 -41.69 7.66
C ARG A 181 -17.96 -41.17 7.78
N LEU A 182 -17.10 -41.48 6.82
CA LEU A 182 -15.72 -40.99 6.80
C LEU A 182 -15.68 -39.47 6.54
N ASN A 183 -16.49 -38.97 5.61
CA ASN A 183 -16.62 -37.53 5.32
C ASN A 183 -17.17 -36.77 6.53
N SER A 184 -18.20 -37.28 7.21
CA SER A 184 -18.73 -36.62 8.42
C SER A 184 -17.71 -36.59 9.57
N LEU A 185 -16.91 -37.65 9.73
CA LEU A 185 -15.80 -37.67 10.69
C LEU A 185 -14.66 -36.72 10.30
N LEU A 186 -14.28 -36.68 9.02
CA LEU A 186 -13.27 -35.76 8.50
C LEU A 186 -13.73 -34.29 8.60
N GLN A 187 -15.01 -34.01 8.38
CA GLN A 187 -15.59 -32.67 8.54
C GLN A 187 -15.65 -32.26 10.02
N ARG A 188 -15.91 -33.19 10.95
CA ARG A 188 -15.78 -32.95 12.40
C ARG A 188 -14.33 -32.70 12.81
N LEU A 189 -13.38 -33.46 12.27
CA LEU A 189 -11.94 -33.23 12.48
C LEU A 189 -11.50 -31.88 11.91
N ARG A 190 -12.01 -31.50 10.74
CA ARG A 190 -11.80 -30.18 10.13
C ARG A 190 -12.34 -29.06 11.02
N SER A 191 -13.61 -29.13 11.44
CA SER A 191 -14.20 -28.07 12.27
C SER A 191 -13.52 -27.98 13.64
N TRP A 192 -13.20 -29.12 14.25
CA TRP A 192 -12.43 -29.17 15.50
C TRP A 192 -11.03 -28.59 15.36
N SER A 193 -10.36 -28.87 14.24
CA SER A 193 -8.99 -28.40 14.02
C SER A 193 -8.91 -26.93 13.59
N LEU A 194 -9.89 -26.43 12.84
CA LEU A 194 -10.04 -25.01 12.54
C LEU A 194 -10.38 -24.21 13.79
N ALA A 195 -11.22 -24.76 14.68
CA ALA A 195 -11.50 -24.17 15.99
C ALA A 195 -10.26 -24.11 16.90
N ARG A 196 -9.21 -24.90 16.59
CA ARG A 196 -7.97 -24.99 17.37
C ARG A 196 -6.75 -24.38 16.65
N ASP A 197 -6.93 -23.71 15.50
CA ASP A 197 -5.84 -23.02 14.78
C ASP A 197 -5.51 -21.66 15.40
N ASP A 198 -5.10 -21.72 16.66
CA ASP A 198 -4.70 -20.58 17.50
C ASP A 198 -3.55 -19.78 16.84
N ALA A 199 -2.66 -20.46 16.11
CA ALA A 199 -1.54 -19.81 15.41
C ALA A 199 -2.00 -18.92 14.24
N SER A 200 -2.99 -19.35 13.46
CA SER A 200 -3.56 -18.52 12.38
C SER A 200 -4.32 -17.32 12.97
N LYS A 201 -5.16 -17.57 13.97
CA LYS A 201 -5.89 -16.51 14.69
C LYS A 201 -4.96 -15.46 15.28
N GLN A 202 -3.94 -15.88 16.03
CA GLN A 202 -2.96 -14.97 16.61
C GLN A 202 -2.12 -14.26 15.55
N SER A 203 -1.75 -14.93 14.45
CA SER A 203 -1.03 -14.28 13.35
C SER A 203 -1.85 -13.15 12.72
N ARG A 204 -3.16 -13.38 12.57
CA ARG A 204 -4.10 -12.35 12.11
C ARG A 204 -4.23 -11.22 13.12
N GLU A 205 -4.40 -11.52 14.40
CA GLU A 205 -4.45 -10.50 15.47
C GLU A 205 -3.19 -9.63 15.50
N ILE A 206 -2.00 -10.22 15.31
CA ILE A 206 -0.76 -9.47 15.17
C ILE A 206 -0.83 -8.53 13.96
N LEU A 207 -1.20 -9.04 12.77
CA LEU A 207 -1.30 -8.20 11.57
C LEU A 207 -2.31 -7.07 11.77
N VAL A 208 -3.48 -7.37 12.35
CA VAL A 208 -4.49 -6.37 12.69
C VAL A 208 -3.91 -5.31 13.62
N SER A 209 -3.25 -5.71 14.71
CA SER A 209 -2.62 -4.76 15.65
C SER A 209 -1.57 -3.87 14.99
N LEU A 210 -0.85 -4.37 13.99
CA LEU A 210 0.15 -3.60 13.25
C LEU A 210 -0.47 -2.55 12.31
N VAL A 211 -1.66 -2.83 11.78
CA VAL A 211 -2.32 -1.96 10.78
C VAL A 211 -3.38 -1.05 11.39
N THR A 212 -3.90 -1.34 12.58
CA THR A 212 -4.98 -0.54 13.22
C THR A 212 -4.46 0.54 14.17
N SER A 213 -3.21 0.47 14.62
CA SER A 213 -2.69 1.43 15.60
C SER A 213 -2.28 2.75 14.95
N PRO A 214 -2.95 3.88 15.23
CA PRO A 214 -2.68 5.14 14.52
C PRO A 214 -1.29 5.71 14.85
N GLU A 215 -0.88 5.70 16.13
CA GLU A 215 0.45 6.16 16.57
C GLU A 215 1.57 5.36 15.90
N LEU A 216 1.40 4.04 15.80
CA LEU A 216 2.35 3.17 15.11
C LEU A 216 2.39 3.51 13.62
N THR A 217 1.24 3.61 12.96
CA THR A 217 1.17 3.93 11.52
C THR A 217 1.87 5.23 11.19
N ILE A 218 1.67 6.29 11.99
CA ILE A 218 2.36 7.57 11.84
C ILE A 218 3.88 7.39 11.96
N HIS A 219 4.36 6.71 13.01
CA HIS A 219 5.79 6.46 13.18
C HIS A 219 6.38 5.66 12.02
N LEU A 220 5.70 4.57 11.61
CA LEU A 220 6.14 3.72 10.52
C LEU A 220 6.16 4.46 9.18
N ALA A 221 5.17 5.32 8.92
CA ALA A 221 5.12 6.12 7.70
C ALA A 221 6.34 7.03 7.53
N LEU A 222 6.84 7.59 8.64
CA LEU A 222 7.95 8.53 8.62
C LEU A 222 9.32 7.85 8.71
N ALA A 223 9.47 6.88 9.62
CA ALA A 223 10.76 6.24 9.92
C ALA A 223 11.03 5.01 9.03
N HIS A 224 10.00 4.21 8.73
CA HIS A 224 10.11 2.95 7.98
C HIS A 224 9.10 2.85 6.83
N PRO A 225 9.02 3.83 5.92
CA PRO A 225 7.98 3.89 4.89
C PRO A 225 7.92 2.65 4.00
N HIS A 226 9.05 2.00 3.73
CA HIS A 226 9.12 0.78 2.92
C HIS A 226 8.63 -0.48 3.64
N PHE A 227 8.63 -0.49 4.98
CA PHE A 227 8.02 -1.56 5.75
C PHE A 227 6.49 -1.52 5.61
N CYS A 228 5.88 -0.34 5.59
CA CYS A 228 4.45 -0.17 5.32
C CYS A 228 4.04 -0.74 3.95
N LEU A 229 4.88 -0.60 2.92
CA LEU A 229 4.63 -1.21 1.61
C LEU A 229 4.57 -2.74 1.68
N LYS A 230 5.33 -3.36 2.59
CA LYS A 230 5.26 -4.81 2.81
C LYS A 230 4.00 -5.20 3.57
N LEU A 231 3.54 -4.36 4.50
CA LEU A 231 2.28 -4.56 5.22
C LEU A 231 1.07 -4.44 4.30
N LEU A 232 1.08 -3.52 3.33
CA LEU A 232 0.00 -3.37 2.33
C LEU A 232 -0.25 -4.63 1.48
N LYS A 233 0.68 -5.59 1.47
CA LYS A 233 0.49 -6.90 0.81
C LYS A 233 -0.39 -7.88 1.60
N SER A 234 -0.73 -7.55 2.84
CA SER A 234 -1.64 -8.37 3.66
C SER A 234 -3.11 -8.01 3.37
N ASP A 235 -4.00 -8.99 3.50
CA ASP A 235 -5.43 -8.76 3.29
C ASP A 235 -6.02 -7.92 4.43
N GLU A 236 -5.40 -7.99 5.62
CA GLU A 236 -5.74 -7.19 6.78
C GLU A 236 -5.51 -5.69 6.52
N ALA A 237 -4.44 -5.30 5.83
CA ALA A 237 -4.19 -3.89 5.54
C ALA A 237 -5.32 -3.26 4.69
N LYS A 238 -5.91 -4.03 3.78
CA LYS A 238 -7.06 -3.60 2.96
C LYS A 238 -8.33 -3.48 3.81
N HIS A 239 -8.56 -4.43 4.72
CA HIS A 239 -9.79 -4.46 5.55
C HIS A 239 -9.88 -3.34 6.58
N TYR A 240 -8.75 -2.82 7.05
CA TYR A 240 -8.70 -1.87 8.16
C TYR A 240 -8.23 -0.47 7.74
N GLU A 241 -8.42 -0.10 6.46
CA GLU A 241 -8.17 1.24 5.93
C GLU A 241 -6.74 1.76 6.23
N PHE A 242 -5.76 0.85 6.36
CA PHE A 242 -4.39 1.18 6.73
C PHE A 242 -3.75 2.18 5.75
N ILE A 243 -4.08 2.03 4.46
CA ILE A 243 -3.61 2.91 3.40
C ILE A 243 -4.06 4.36 3.61
N GLU A 244 -5.25 4.59 4.15
CA GLU A 244 -5.78 5.93 4.41
C GLU A 244 -4.95 6.62 5.50
N HIS A 245 -4.71 5.94 6.62
CA HIS A 245 -3.86 6.44 7.70
C HIS A 245 -2.39 6.61 7.27
N TYR A 246 -1.88 5.70 6.44
CA TYR A 246 -0.51 5.76 5.94
C TYR A 246 -0.29 6.96 5.01
N ILE A 247 -1.18 7.15 4.02
CA ILE A 247 -1.11 8.28 3.08
C ILE A 247 -1.34 9.60 3.82
N ASP A 248 -2.26 9.63 4.78
CA ASP A 248 -2.51 10.81 5.60
C ASP A 248 -1.26 11.22 6.40
N ALA A 249 -0.58 10.26 7.06
CA ALA A 249 0.66 10.52 7.77
C ALA A 249 1.80 11.00 6.85
N LEU A 250 1.91 10.45 5.65
CA LEU A 250 2.90 10.89 4.66
C LEU A 250 2.65 12.32 4.17
N LEU A 251 1.39 12.69 3.95
CA LEU A 251 0.99 14.02 3.47
C LEU A 251 1.09 15.08 4.57
N ASP A 252 0.85 14.72 5.83
CA ASP A 252 0.98 15.62 6.98
C ASP A 252 2.42 16.13 7.17
N ALA A 253 3.39 15.23 7.04
CA ALA A 253 4.79 15.56 7.22
C ALA A 253 5.47 15.98 5.91
N SER A 254 5.66 17.28 5.70
CA SER A 254 6.40 17.82 4.53
C SER A 254 7.86 17.33 4.38
N GLY A 255 8.43 16.74 5.43
CA GLY A 255 9.74 16.09 5.42
C GLY A 255 9.70 14.58 5.12
N SER A 256 8.52 14.01 4.87
CA SER A 256 8.38 12.58 4.61
C SER A 256 9.06 12.18 3.31
N ARG A 257 9.34 10.88 3.18
CA ARG A 257 9.97 10.33 1.98
C ARG A 257 9.14 10.59 0.71
N LEU A 258 7.82 10.69 0.84
CA LEU A 258 6.91 11.03 -0.25
C LEU A 258 7.26 12.38 -0.89
N TYR A 259 7.41 13.44 -0.10
CA TYR A 259 7.74 14.77 -0.61
C TYR A 259 9.13 14.81 -1.26
N VAL A 260 10.08 14.05 -0.72
CA VAL A 260 11.42 13.93 -1.31
C VAL A 260 11.35 13.27 -2.68
N GLU A 261 10.61 12.17 -2.82
CA GLU A 261 10.44 11.48 -4.10
C GLU A 261 9.68 12.35 -5.11
N LEU A 262 8.57 12.99 -4.72
CA LEU A 262 7.80 13.89 -5.59
C LEU A 262 8.63 15.09 -6.07
N LYS A 263 9.39 15.73 -5.18
CA LYS A 263 10.25 16.87 -5.54
C LYS A 263 11.34 16.49 -6.53
N ASN A 264 11.91 15.29 -6.38
CA ASN A 264 12.96 14.80 -7.27
C ASN A 264 12.40 14.16 -8.55
N ASN A 265 11.10 13.90 -8.62
CA ASN A 265 10.44 13.32 -9.78
C ASN A 265 9.88 14.42 -10.70
N GLN A 266 10.75 15.05 -11.48
CA GLN A 266 10.36 16.10 -12.43
C GLN A 266 10.65 15.72 -13.90
N ASP A 267 11.32 14.59 -14.11
CA ASP A 267 11.69 14.12 -15.44
C ASP A 267 10.48 13.51 -16.16
N LEU A 268 10.23 13.98 -17.39
CA LEU A 268 9.15 13.52 -18.25
C LEU A 268 9.60 12.32 -19.10
N ARG A 269 8.69 11.37 -19.33
CA ARG A 269 8.92 10.19 -20.16
C ARG A 269 8.34 10.37 -21.57
N ASP A 270 7.04 10.59 -21.67
CA ASP A 270 6.31 10.79 -22.93
C ASP A 270 5.25 11.88 -22.74
N GLY A 271 5.38 13.01 -23.45
CA GLY A 271 4.50 14.17 -23.21
C GLY A 271 4.65 14.70 -21.78
N ASN A 272 3.54 14.80 -21.05
CA ASN A 272 3.49 15.25 -19.65
C ASN A 272 3.51 14.10 -18.62
N ARG A 273 3.65 12.84 -19.06
CA ARG A 273 3.80 11.69 -18.16
C ARG A 273 5.14 11.74 -17.43
N LEU A 274 5.09 11.75 -16.10
CA LEU A 274 6.26 11.70 -15.24
C LEU A 274 6.92 10.31 -15.31
N SER A 275 8.25 10.29 -15.30
CA SER A 275 9.02 9.06 -15.18
C SER A 275 8.92 8.48 -13.75
N LEU A 276 9.14 7.17 -13.62
CA LEU A 276 9.12 6.46 -12.32
C LEU A 276 10.44 5.69 -12.13
N PRO A 277 11.55 6.37 -11.81
CA PRO A 277 12.86 5.74 -11.67
C PRO A 277 12.89 4.76 -10.49
N ASP A 278 13.78 3.76 -10.55
CA ASP A 278 13.97 2.72 -9.52
C ASP A 278 14.26 3.31 -8.12
N SER A 279 14.84 4.52 -8.06
CA SER A 279 15.11 5.24 -6.81
C SER A 279 13.84 5.69 -6.07
N ASN A 280 12.73 5.88 -6.78
CA ASN A 280 11.45 6.34 -6.24
C ASN A 280 10.62 5.14 -5.81
N ARG A 281 11.06 4.49 -4.73
CA ARG A 281 10.49 3.22 -4.27
C ARG A 281 9.03 3.35 -3.84
N LEU A 282 8.61 4.49 -3.28
CA LEU A 282 7.21 4.71 -2.90
C LEU A 282 6.34 4.92 -4.14
N LEU A 283 6.72 5.89 -4.98
CA LEU A 283 5.95 6.22 -6.18
C LEU A 283 5.85 5.00 -7.11
N ARG A 284 6.95 4.27 -7.30
CA ARG A 284 6.95 3.05 -8.11
C ARG A 284 6.06 1.96 -7.53
N TYR A 285 6.05 1.76 -6.21
CA TYR A 285 5.18 0.74 -5.60
C TYR A 285 3.71 1.02 -5.90
N PHE A 286 3.31 2.28 -5.83
CA PHE A 286 1.91 2.68 -6.02
C PHE A 286 1.50 2.83 -7.48
N PHE A 287 2.40 3.27 -8.36
CA PHE A 287 2.01 3.74 -9.70
C PHE A 287 2.64 2.97 -10.85
N ALA A 288 3.68 2.15 -10.63
CA ALA A 288 4.25 1.37 -11.74
C ALA A 288 3.27 0.31 -12.26
N ASP A 289 2.32 -0.10 -11.43
CA ASP A 289 1.20 -0.95 -11.78
C ASP A 289 -0.07 -0.27 -11.27
N ALA A 290 -0.91 0.21 -12.19
CA ALA A 290 -2.10 0.98 -11.86
C ALA A 290 -3.18 0.12 -11.16
N GLU A 291 -3.18 -1.20 -11.38
CA GLU A 291 -4.12 -2.10 -10.69
C GLU A 291 -3.83 -2.15 -9.19
N ILE A 292 -2.55 -2.08 -8.79
CA ILE A 292 -2.16 -2.01 -7.37
C ILE A 292 -2.75 -0.76 -6.70
N ALA A 293 -2.79 0.38 -7.40
CA ALA A 293 -3.40 1.61 -6.86
C ALA A 293 -4.90 1.43 -6.60
N VAL A 294 -5.63 0.81 -7.55
CA VAL A 294 -7.06 0.52 -7.43
C VAL A 294 -7.32 -0.49 -6.30
N GLU A 295 -6.59 -1.60 -6.31
CA GLU A 295 -6.74 -2.69 -5.33
C GLU A 295 -6.54 -2.25 -3.87
N ASN A 296 -5.71 -1.23 -3.65
CA ASN A 296 -5.45 -0.68 -2.33
C ASN A 296 -6.31 0.55 -2.02
N GLY A 297 -7.23 0.97 -2.90
CA GLY A 297 -8.06 2.15 -2.67
C GLY A 297 -7.24 3.45 -2.55
N LEU A 298 -6.10 3.54 -3.25
CA LEU A 298 -5.16 4.65 -3.10
C LEU A 298 -5.80 6.00 -3.48
N TYR A 299 -6.63 6.02 -4.52
CA TYR A 299 -7.37 7.22 -4.93
C TYR A 299 -8.24 7.78 -3.80
N LYS A 300 -8.94 6.91 -3.07
CA LYS A 300 -9.79 7.27 -1.92
C LYS A 300 -8.92 7.83 -0.78
N ALA A 301 -7.84 7.13 -0.44
CA ALA A 301 -6.90 7.55 0.60
C ALA A 301 -6.32 8.95 0.34
N ILE A 302 -5.90 9.23 -0.90
CA ILE A 302 -5.38 10.55 -1.29
C ILE A 302 -6.53 11.59 -1.29
N GLY A 303 -7.66 11.25 -1.92
CA GLY A 303 -8.80 12.16 -2.08
C GLY A 303 -9.37 12.63 -0.75
N GLU A 304 -9.64 11.71 0.17
CA GLU A 304 -10.16 12.04 1.50
C GLU A 304 -9.15 12.83 2.33
N ALA A 305 -7.86 12.50 2.24
CA ALA A 305 -6.80 13.23 2.94
C ALA A 305 -6.69 14.69 2.48
N ILE A 306 -6.90 14.97 1.19
CA ILE A 306 -6.93 16.33 0.64
C ILE A 306 -8.20 17.05 1.08
N CYS A 307 -9.37 16.42 0.91
CA CYS A 307 -10.66 16.99 1.29
C CYS A 307 -10.67 17.39 2.77
N ARG A 308 -10.24 16.49 3.66
CA ARG A 308 -10.15 16.74 5.10
C ARG A 308 -9.27 17.95 5.42
N ARG A 309 -8.10 18.08 4.76
CA ARG A 309 -7.21 19.23 4.96
C ARG A 309 -7.81 20.55 4.47
N LEU A 310 -8.57 20.53 3.38
CA LEU A 310 -9.27 21.72 2.91
C LEU A 310 -10.42 22.11 3.85
N ASP A 311 -11.07 21.16 4.51
CA ASP A 311 -12.16 21.44 5.44
C ASP A 311 -11.66 21.84 6.85
N GLU A 312 -10.61 21.17 7.35
CA GLU A 312 -10.24 21.18 8.79
C GLU A 312 -8.92 21.91 9.10
N ASP A 313 -7.96 21.99 8.17
CA ASP A 313 -6.65 22.64 8.44
C ASP A 313 -6.71 24.15 8.13
N GLY A 314 -7.27 24.91 9.08
CA GLY A 314 -7.39 26.36 8.97
C GLY A 314 -6.05 27.09 8.78
N ARG A 315 -4.94 26.55 9.31
CA ARG A 315 -3.61 27.16 9.14
C ARG A 315 -3.09 26.98 7.72
N LEU A 316 -3.33 25.81 7.12
CA LEU A 316 -3.02 25.58 5.71
C LEU A 316 -3.86 26.49 4.82
N VAL A 317 -5.18 26.58 5.07
CA VAL A 317 -6.09 27.45 4.32
C VAL A 317 -5.63 28.91 4.37
N GLU A 318 -5.35 29.44 5.56
CA GLU A 318 -4.85 30.81 5.74
C GLU A 318 -3.56 31.04 4.93
N LYS A 319 -2.65 30.06 4.92
CA LYS A 319 -1.41 30.15 4.13
C LYS A 319 -1.67 30.13 2.62
N LEU A 320 -2.67 29.39 2.14
CA LEU A 320 -3.01 29.28 0.72
C LEU A 320 -3.83 30.48 0.19
N ASN A 321 -4.41 31.29 1.06
CA ASN A 321 -5.01 32.59 0.72
C ASN A 321 -4.02 33.76 0.69
N LYS A 322 -2.80 33.59 1.21
CA LYS A 322 -1.76 34.64 1.16
C LYS A 322 -1.28 34.90 -0.28
N PRO A 323 -0.68 36.08 -0.56
CA PRO A 323 -0.09 36.36 -1.86
C PRO A 323 0.87 35.25 -2.30
N LEU A 324 0.86 34.92 -3.60
CA LEU A 324 1.59 33.77 -4.17
C LEU A 324 3.05 33.64 -3.69
N GLY A 325 3.81 34.73 -3.64
CA GLY A 325 5.20 34.73 -3.19
C GLY A 325 6.05 33.68 -3.95
N SER A 326 6.85 32.92 -3.21
CA SER A 326 7.69 31.83 -3.75
C SER A 326 6.99 30.46 -3.77
N TYR A 327 5.65 30.45 -3.81
CA TYR A 327 4.89 29.21 -3.76
C TYR A 327 5.15 28.34 -4.98
N CYS A 328 5.17 28.91 -6.19
CA CYS A 328 5.37 28.15 -7.42
C CYS A 328 6.74 27.46 -7.48
N GLU A 329 7.79 28.09 -6.98
CA GLU A 329 9.17 27.59 -7.06
C GLU A 329 9.51 26.66 -5.90
N VAL A 330 9.03 26.96 -4.69
CA VAL A 330 9.45 26.26 -3.47
C VAL A 330 8.25 25.75 -2.67
N GLY A 331 7.24 26.59 -2.44
CA GLY A 331 6.14 26.27 -1.53
C GLY A 331 5.30 25.06 -1.97
N ARG A 332 5.11 24.87 -3.28
CA ARG A 332 4.31 23.78 -3.87
C ARG A 332 4.84 22.40 -3.48
N PHE A 333 6.16 22.26 -3.35
CA PHE A 333 6.83 21.00 -2.98
C PHE A 333 6.74 20.68 -1.48
N ARG A 334 6.07 21.52 -0.70
CA ARG A 334 5.76 21.29 0.72
C ARG A 334 4.26 21.41 1.00
N CYS A 335 3.45 21.52 -0.06
CA CYS A 335 2.01 21.69 0.06
C CYS A 335 1.33 20.31 -0.10
N PRO A 336 0.53 19.87 0.88
CA PRO A 336 -0.16 18.57 0.79
C PRO A 336 -1.19 18.55 -0.33
N ILE A 337 -1.90 19.65 -0.58
CA ILE A 337 -2.88 19.75 -1.68
C ILE A 337 -2.18 19.59 -3.03
N ASN A 338 -1.09 20.33 -3.24
CA ASN A 338 -0.30 20.24 -4.46
C ASN A 338 0.29 18.84 -4.69
N SER A 339 0.78 18.21 -3.62
CA SER A 339 1.35 16.87 -3.67
C SER A 339 0.30 15.83 -3.97
N GLY A 340 -0.88 15.95 -3.37
CA GLY A 340 -2.05 15.15 -3.66
C GLY A 340 -2.50 15.23 -5.13
N ILE A 341 -2.56 16.44 -5.69
CA ILE A 341 -2.82 16.65 -7.13
C ILE A 341 -1.78 15.93 -7.98
N THR A 342 -0.49 16.04 -7.66
CA THR A 342 0.58 15.35 -8.40
C THR A 342 0.52 13.83 -8.22
N LEU A 343 0.04 13.30 -7.10
CA LEU A 343 -0.18 11.87 -6.96
C LEU A 343 -1.31 11.38 -7.88
N PHE A 344 -2.42 12.13 -7.96
CA PHE A 344 -3.47 11.85 -8.95
C PHE A 344 -2.96 11.96 -10.38
N GLU A 345 -2.17 12.99 -10.69
CA GLU A 345 -1.53 13.18 -12.00
C GLU A 345 -0.74 11.93 -12.41
N ILE A 346 0.17 11.45 -11.55
CA ILE A 346 0.95 10.24 -11.83
C ILE A 346 0.03 9.02 -11.99
N MET A 347 -0.88 8.82 -11.03
CA MET A 347 -1.77 7.65 -11.00
C MET A 347 -2.63 7.54 -12.27
N VAL A 348 -3.28 8.64 -12.66
CA VAL A 348 -4.17 8.68 -13.82
C VAL A 348 -3.38 8.54 -15.13
N HIS A 349 -2.19 9.13 -15.24
CA HIS A 349 -1.34 8.91 -16.42
C HIS A 349 -0.95 7.45 -16.56
N GLU A 350 -0.52 6.80 -15.47
CA GLU A 350 -0.15 5.39 -15.50
C GLU A 350 -1.36 4.50 -15.85
N GLY A 351 -2.55 4.79 -15.31
CA GLY A 351 -3.78 4.09 -15.69
C GLY A 351 -4.14 4.25 -17.17
N ILE A 352 -4.02 5.46 -17.75
CA ILE A 352 -4.26 5.72 -19.18
C ILE A 352 -3.32 4.87 -20.04
N HIS A 353 -2.03 4.87 -19.73
CA HIS A 353 -1.03 4.17 -20.54
C HIS A 353 -1.08 2.65 -20.39
N GLN A 354 -1.54 2.14 -19.25
CA GLN A 354 -1.74 0.71 -19.00
C GLN A 354 -3.12 0.20 -19.45
N GLY A 355 -3.99 1.08 -19.97
CA GLY A 355 -5.31 0.71 -20.48
C GLY A 355 -6.33 0.33 -19.41
N LEU A 356 -6.18 0.86 -18.20
CA LEU A 356 -7.05 0.53 -17.06
C LEU A 356 -8.51 0.95 -17.36
N GLN A 357 -9.46 0.07 -17.02
CA GLN A 357 -10.91 0.29 -17.21
C GLN A 357 -11.61 0.80 -15.93
N ASP A 358 -10.82 1.36 -15.01
CA ASP A 358 -11.25 2.03 -13.79
C ASP A 358 -10.70 3.46 -13.83
N HIS A 359 -11.57 4.45 -13.65
CA HIS A 359 -11.20 5.87 -13.75
C HIS A 359 -10.55 6.40 -12.46
N MET A 360 -10.27 5.53 -11.49
CA MET A 360 -9.58 5.80 -10.22
C MET A 360 -10.16 6.99 -9.48
N TRP A 361 -11.48 7.13 -9.60
CA TRP A 361 -12.29 8.24 -9.09
C TRP A 361 -11.66 9.62 -9.33
N LEU A 362 -11.20 9.88 -10.56
CA LEU A 362 -10.65 11.18 -10.97
C LEU A 362 -11.58 12.39 -10.70
N TYR A 363 -12.88 12.12 -10.45
CA TYR A 363 -13.89 13.07 -10.03
C TYR A 363 -13.60 13.76 -8.68
N TYR A 364 -12.66 13.26 -7.87
CA TYR A 364 -12.16 13.98 -6.69
C TYR A 364 -11.69 15.40 -7.01
N PHE A 365 -11.20 15.65 -8.24
CA PHE A 365 -10.82 17.01 -8.64
C PHE A 365 -11.99 18.00 -8.56
N ASN A 366 -13.22 17.57 -8.84
CA ASN A 366 -14.40 18.42 -8.65
C ASN A 366 -14.59 18.79 -7.18
N HIS A 367 -14.47 17.82 -6.28
CA HIS A 367 -14.55 18.07 -4.83
C HIS A 367 -13.43 18.97 -4.32
N PHE A 368 -12.21 18.86 -4.87
CA PHE A 368 -11.11 19.76 -4.52
C PHE A 368 -11.43 21.19 -4.96
N VAL A 369 -11.96 21.38 -6.16
CA VAL A 369 -12.37 22.70 -6.67
C VAL A 369 -13.45 23.31 -5.78
N GLU A 370 -14.52 22.58 -5.46
CA GLU A 370 -15.59 23.04 -4.57
C GLU A 370 -15.04 23.49 -3.21
N LYS A 371 -14.22 22.65 -2.59
CA LYS A 371 -13.62 22.94 -1.27
C LYS A 371 -12.64 24.10 -1.31
N ILE A 372 -11.82 24.21 -2.35
CA ILE A 372 -10.94 25.37 -2.55
C ILE A 372 -11.77 26.64 -2.65
N LEU A 373 -12.80 26.68 -3.49
CA LEU A 373 -13.64 27.87 -3.67
C LEU A 373 -14.38 28.27 -2.38
N ASN A 374 -14.84 27.30 -1.59
CA ASN A 374 -15.48 27.55 -0.30
C ASN A 374 -14.50 28.21 0.70
N GLN A 375 -13.22 27.84 0.65
CA GLN A 375 -12.17 28.36 1.54
C GLN A 375 -11.49 29.63 1.01
N MET A 376 -11.73 30.02 -0.24
CA MET A 376 -11.12 31.22 -0.82
C MET A 376 -11.72 32.50 -0.22
N ASP A 377 -10.83 33.35 0.24
CA ASP A 377 -11.18 34.72 0.62
C ASP A 377 -11.39 35.56 -0.64
N MET A 378 -12.32 36.51 -0.57
CA MET A 378 -12.48 37.51 -1.63
C MET A 378 -11.26 38.44 -1.59
N PRO A 379 -10.37 38.44 -2.60
CA PRO A 379 -9.20 39.30 -2.54
C PRO A 379 -9.65 40.77 -2.62
N ALA A 380 -9.12 41.59 -1.71
CA ALA A 380 -9.45 43.02 -1.64
C ALA A 380 -9.11 43.81 -2.93
N ASN A 381 -8.26 43.27 -3.80
CA ASN A 381 -7.92 43.83 -5.11
C ASN A 381 -8.07 42.76 -6.22
N TRP A 382 -9.28 42.70 -6.78
CA TRP A 382 -9.75 41.78 -7.82
C TRP A 382 -9.05 41.98 -9.19
N GLU A 383 -8.35 43.11 -9.39
CA GLU A 383 -7.65 43.46 -10.63
C GLU A 383 -6.13 43.30 -10.55
N SER A 384 -5.62 42.41 -9.69
CA SER A 384 -4.22 42.03 -9.73
C SER A 384 -3.86 41.46 -11.12
N VAL A 385 -2.95 42.11 -11.85
CA VAL A 385 -2.46 41.71 -13.18
C VAL A 385 -1.64 40.40 -13.14
N ARG A 386 -1.46 39.80 -11.95
CA ARG A 386 -0.71 38.56 -11.79
C ARG A 386 -1.52 37.36 -12.29
N GLU A 387 -0.84 36.46 -13.00
CA GLU A 387 -1.42 35.20 -13.50
C GLU A 387 -2.09 34.37 -12.40
N TRP A 388 -1.44 34.26 -11.24
CA TRP A 388 -2.01 33.65 -10.03
C TRP A 388 -1.86 34.59 -8.82
N PRO A 389 -2.96 35.17 -8.31
CA PRO A 389 -2.93 36.02 -7.12
C PRO A 389 -2.47 35.30 -5.84
N THR A 390 -2.98 34.09 -5.61
CA THR A 390 -2.72 33.28 -4.41
C THR A 390 -2.40 31.82 -4.78
N PRO A 391 -1.83 31.03 -3.86
CA PRO A 391 -1.66 29.59 -4.06
C PRO A 391 -2.95 28.86 -4.46
N PHE A 392 -4.12 29.24 -3.93
CA PHE A 392 -5.39 28.63 -4.37
C PHE A 392 -5.68 28.87 -5.86
N HIS A 393 -5.40 30.06 -6.39
CA HIS A 393 -5.55 30.31 -7.83
C HIS A 393 -4.62 29.41 -8.65
N TYR A 394 -3.37 29.26 -8.22
CA TYR A 394 -2.43 28.33 -8.86
C TYR A 394 -2.94 26.88 -8.79
N LEU A 395 -3.51 26.44 -7.66
CA LEU A 395 -4.05 25.09 -7.50
C LEU A 395 -5.27 24.85 -8.40
N LEU A 396 -6.20 25.81 -8.53
CA LEU A 396 -7.33 25.72 -9.47
C LEU A 396 -6.85 25.60 -10.92
N TYR A 397 -5.86 26.42 -11.30
CA TYR A 397 -5.22 26.30 -12.61
C TYR A 397 -4.59 24.91 -12.81
N ARG A 398 -3.88 24.38 -11.80
CA ARG A 398 -3.27 23.05 -11.86
C ARG A 398 -4.31 21.95 -12.05
N LEU A 399 -5.43 22.00 -11.34
CA LEU A 399 -6.52 21.03 -11.48
C LEU A 399 -7.07 21.00 -12.92
N ILE A 400 -7.34 22.16 -13.50
CA ILE A 400 -7.79 22.25 -14.92
C ILE A 400 -6.70 21.76 -15.86
N SER A 401 -5.46 22.23 -15.71
CA SER A 401 -4.35 21.90 -16.59
C SER A 401 -4.07 20.39 -16.63
N VAL A 402 -4.03 19.75 -15.46
CA VAL A 402 -3.86 18.29 -15.33
C VAL A 402 -5.05 17.54 -15.93
N THR A 403 -6.28 17.99 -15.69
CA THR A 403 -7.46 17.33 -16.27
C THR A 403 -7.49 17.45 -17.80
N THR A 404 -7.15 18.62 -18.36
CA THR A 404 -7.03 18.79 -19.83
C THR A 404 -5.93 17.90 -20.40
N ASP A 405 -4.83 17.73 -19.67
CA ASP A 405 -3.76 16.84 -20.10
C ASP A 405 -4.21 15.37 -20.12
N TRP A 406 -4.97 14.90 -19.11
CA TRP A 406 -5.55 13.56 -19.10
C TRP A 406 -6.48 13.29 -20.29
N VAL A 407 -7.24 14.28 -20.72
CA VAL A 407 -8.06 14.20 -21.95
C VAL A 407 -7.18 13.97 -23.18
N GLU A 408 -6.05 14.67 -23.27
CA GLU A 408 -5.14 14.61 -24.41
C GLU A 408 -4.17 13.42 -24.39
N GLN A 409 -3.96 12.77 -23.24
CA GLN A 409 -2.97 11.70 -23.12
C GLN A 409 -3.27 10.47 -23.98
N CYS A 410 -4.53 10.25 -24.36
CA CYS A 410 -4.89 9.11 -25.21
C CYS A 410 -4.16 9.08 -26.56
N ALA A 411 -3.75 10.24 -27.10
CA ALA A 411 -2.94 10.31 -28.32
C ALA A 411 -1.54 9.69 -28.21
N ARG A 412 -1.05 9.44 -26.97
CA ARG A 412 0.31 8.96 -26.67
C ARG A 412 0.34 7.53 -26.15
N ILE A 413 -0.81 6.85 -26.09
CA ILE A 413 -0.89 5.44 -25.64
C ILE A 413 -0.12 4.54 -26.62
N LYS A 414 0.75 3.69 -26.08
CA LYS A 414 1.50 2.66 -26.83
C LYS A 414 0.91 1.29 -26.49
N ASP A 415 0.45 0.56 -27.50
CA ASP A 415 -0.23 -0.72 -27.28
C ASP A 415 0.67 -1.70 -26.49
N SER A 416 1.98 -1.68 -26.70
CA SER A 416 2.95 -2.52 -25.97
C SER A 416 2.97 -2.34 -24.46
N GLU A 417 2.42 -1.25 -23.92
CA GLU A 417 2.34 -0.99 -22.48
C GLU A 417 1.03 -1.49 -21.85
N ILE A 418 0.04 -1.86 -22.67
CA ILE A 418 -1.24 -2.39 -22.22
C ILE A 418 -1.11 -3.90 -22.06
N PRO A 419 -1.38 -4.47 -20.87
CA PRO A 419 -1.36 -5.91 -20.66
C PRO A 419 -2.28 -6.66 -21.64
N ASP A 420 -1.81 -7.80 -22.16
CA ASP A 420 -2.58 -8.58 -23.15
C ASP A 420 -3.93 -9.06 -22.61
N ALA A 421 -4.01 -9.36 -21.31
CA ALA A 421 -5.27 -9.74 -20.67
C ALA A 421 -6.31 -8.61 -20.73
N THR A 422 -5.89 -7.36 -20.48
CA THR A 422 -6.73 -6.17 -20.53
C THR A 422 -7.16 -5.86 -21.96
N ARG A 423 -6.22 -5.91 -22.92
CA ARG A 423 -6.52 -5.57 -24.32
C ARG A 423 -7.51 -6.52 -24.98
N ASN A 424 -7.51 -7.79 -24.57
CA ASN A 424 -8.40 -8.82 -25.11
C ASN A 424 -9.68 -9.00 -24.28
N ALA A 425 -9.90 -8.17 -23.25
CA ALA A 425 -11.12 -8.21 -22.46
C ALA A 425 -12.33 -7.71 -23.26
N ASP A 426 -13.49 -8.29 -23.01
CA ASP A 426 -14.75 -7.83 -23.62
C ASP A 426 -15.09 -6.42 -23.12
N GLY A 427 -15.54 -5.55 -24.03
CA GLY A 427 -15.87 -4.16 -23.72
C GLY A 427 -14.68 -3.24 -23.44
N PHE A 428 -13.43 -3.65 -23.72
CA PHE A 428 -12.24 -2.80 -23.54
C PHE A 428 -12.33 -1.50 -24.36
N ASP A 429 -12.31 -0.36 -23.67
CA ASP A 429 -12.19 0.97 -24.28
C ASP A 429 -10.79 1.54 -24.00
N ARG A 430 -9.99 1.65 -25.06
CA ARG A 430 -8.62 2.20 -25.02
C ARG A 430 -8.58 3.61 -24.43
N HIS A 431 -9.62 4.42 -24.67
CA HIS A 431 -9.64 5.83 -24.29
C HIS A 431 -10.57 6.09 -23.10
N TYR A 432 -10.98 5.04 -22.38
CA TYR A 432 -11.93 5.10 -21.26
C TYR A 432 -11.61 6.24 -20.29
N ILE A 433 -10.43 6.23 -19.68
CA ILE A 433 -10.05 7.24 -18.68
C ILE A 433 -10.00 8.65 -19.29
N SER A 434 -9.51 8.81 -20.52
CA SER A 434 -9.50 10.12 -21.19
C SER A 434 -10.91 10.65 -21.49
N LYS A 435 -11.88 9.77 -21.78
CA LYS A 435 -13.30 10.15 -21.89
C LYS A 435 -13.88 10.54 -20.53
N GLU A 436 -13.60 9.78 -19.47
CA GLU A 436 -14.02 10.13 -18.10
C GLU A 436 -13.40 11.46 -17.63
N ALA A 437 -12.16 11.75 -18.02
CA ALA A 437 -11.51 13.04 -17.76
C ALA A 437 -12.25 14.20 -18.43
N THR A 438 -12.91 14.00 -19.58
CA THR A 438 -13.75 15.05 -20.18
C THR A 438 -14.94 15.39 -19.30
N THR A 439 -15.59 14.37 -18.72
CA THR A 439 -16.71 14.52 -17.78
C THR A 439 -16.27 15.28 -16.54
N ALA A 440 -15.12 14.92 -15.96
CA ALA A 440 -14.58 15.63 -14.80
C ALA A 440 -14.21 17.08 -15.12
N LEU A 441 -13.65 17.36 -16.29
CA LEU A 441 -13.37 18.72 -16.73
C LEU A 441 -14.64 19.57 -16.83
N GLY A 442 -15.71 18.99 -17.39
CA GLY A 442 -17.02 19.63 -17.45
C GLY A 442 -17.57 19.97 -16.07
N ALA A 443 -17.53 19.01 -15.13
CA ALA A 443 -17.97 19.22 -13.76
C ALA A 443 -17.16 20.33 -13.05
N ILE A 444 -15.83 20.32 -13.20
CA ILE A 444 -14.95 21.37 -12.66
C ILE A 444 -15.35 22.76 -13.17
N LEU A 445 -15.64 22.88 -14.47
CA LEU A 445 -16.06 24.16 -15.06
C LEU A 445 -17.45 24.58 -14.58
N GLU A 446 -18.37 23.64 -14.39
CA GLU A 446 -19.71 23.93 -13.86
C GLU A 446 -19.66 24.59 -12.48
N VAL A 447 -18.64 24.27 -11.68
CA VAL A 447 -18.40 24.93 -10.39
C VAL A 447 -17.63 26.26 -10.55
N ILE A 448 -16.61 26.31 -11.39
CA ILE A 448 -15.70 27.47 -11.51
C ILE A 448 -16.35 28.66 -12.21
N ILE A 449 -17.01 28.45 -13.34
CA ILE A 449 -17.52 29.53 -14.20
C ILE A 449 -18.57 30.41 -13.50
N PRO A 450 -19.59 29.86 -12.81
CA PRO A 450 -20.57 30.68 -12.10
C PRO A 450 -20.05 31.22 -10.77
N SER A 451 -18.87 30.78 -10.28
CA SER A 451 -18.39 31.16 -8.95
C SER A 451 -18.17 32.68 -8.82
N GLU A 452 -18.73 33.28 -7.77
CA GLU A 452 -18.53 34.70 -7.44
C GLU A 452 -17.17 34.93 -6.75
N LYS A 453 -16.49 33.87 -6.32
CA LYS A 453 -15.19 33.93 -5.63
C LYS A 453 -14.02 34.26 -6.56
N LEU A 454 -14.23 34.14 -7.87
CA LEU A 454 -13.20 34.32 -8.87
C LEU A 454 -13.46 35.56 -9.71
N SER A 455 -12.39 36.28 -10.05
CA SER A 455 -12.49 37.40 -10.98
C SER A 455 -12.81 36.91 -12.40
N GLU A 456 -13.48 37.77 -13.17
CA GLU A 456 -13.81 37.50 -14.57
C GLU A 456 -12.56 37.27 -15.45
N SER A 457 -11.46 37.96 -15.14
CA SER A 457 -10.18 37.77 -15.83
C SER A 457 -9.59 36.39 -15.57
N PHE A 458 -9.72 35.88 -14.34
CA PHE A 458 -9.22 34.55 -13.98
C PHE A 458 -10.10 33.44 -14.54
N LYS A 459 -11.44 33.58 -14.52
CA LYS A 459 -12.36 32.65 -15.21
C LYS A 459 -12.03 32.54 -16.70
N ARG A 460 -11.78 33.68 -17.36
CA ARG A 460 -11.34 33.70 -18.77
C ARG A 460 -10.02 32.96 -18.95
N TYR A 461 -9.02 33.23 -18.11
CA TYR A 461 -7.73 32.54 -18.17
C TYR A 461 -7.88 31.01 -18.06
N LEU A 462 -8.70 30.53 -17.12
CA LEU A 462 -8.99 29.12 -16.96
C LEU A 462 -9.71 28.53 -18.18
N LEU A 463 -10.70 29.24 -18.73
CA LEU A 463 -11.40 28.82 -19.94
C LEU A 463 -10.46 28.78 -21.16
N GLU A 464 -9.51 29.70 -21.27
CA GLU A 464 -8.50 29.70 -22.34
C GLU A 464 -7.66 28.42 -22.36
N VAL A 465 -7.35 27.84 -21.19
CA VAL A 465 -6.68 26.53 -21.10
C VAL A 465 -7.55 25.45 -21.73
N VAL A 466 -8.83 25.42 -21.38
CA VAL A 466 -9.80 24.42 -21.91
C VAL A 466 -10.02 24.59 -23.41
N ILE A 467 -10.16 25.82 -23.89
CA ILE A 467 -10.33 26.09 -25.33
C ILE A 467 -9.07 25.72 -26.13
N ARG A 468 -7.88 25.91 -25.56
CA ARG A 468 -6.64 25.44 -26.20
C ARG A 468 -6.64 23.92 -26.33
N SER A 469 -7.09 23.21 -25.31
CA SER A 469 -7.25 21.75 -25.36
C SER A 469 -8.26 21.31 -26.43
N HIS A 470 -9.43 21.96 -26.48
CA HIS A 470 -10.40 21.72 -27.55
C HIS A 470 -9.79 21.88 -28.95
N MET A 471 -9.01 22.94 -29.16
CA MET A 471 -8.33 23.18 -30.44
C MET A 471 -7.30 22.08 -30.77
N GLU A 472 -6.62 21.52 -29.78
CA GLU A 472 -5.70 20.40 -29.99
C GLU A 472 -6.45 19.12 -30.37
N ILE A 473 -7.55 18.84 -29.66
CA ILE A 473 -8.44 17.69 -29.92
C ILE A 473 -8.99 17.73 -31.35
N GLU A 474 -9.44 18.91 -31.81
CA GLU A 474 -9.93 19.08 -33.17
C GLU A 474 -8.85 18.96 -34.25
N ARG A 475 -7.61 19.32 -33.93
CA ARG A 475 -6.49 19.29 -34.87
C ARG A 475 -5.87 17.90 -35.00
N ASN A 476 -5.83 17.13 -33.92
CA ASN A 476 -5.11 15.85 -33.86
C ASN A 476 -6.06 14.67 -34.10
N PRO A 477 -5.93 13.94 -35.23
CA PRO A 477 -6.81 12.80 -35.53
C PRO A 477 -6.80 11.69 -34.48
N LYS A 478 -5.72 11.56 -33.70
CA LYS A 478 -5.62 10.57 -32.62
C LYS A 478 -6.53 10.89 -31.43
N LEU A 479 -7.03 12.13 -31.32
CA LEU A 479 -7.93 12.59 -30.27
C LEU A 479 -9.40 12.63 -30.72
N ALA A 480 -9.72 12.15 -31.93
CA ALA A 480 -11.07 12.23 -32.47
C ALA A 480 -12.12 11.56 -31.57
N ASP A 481 -11.74 10.48 -30.88
CA ASP A 481 -12.63 9.72 -29.99
C ASP A 481 -13.02 10.48 -28.70
N VAL A 482 -12.25 11.51 -28.32
CA VAL A 482 -12.57 12.38 -27.16
C VAL A 482 -13.21 13.71 -27.55
N SER A 483 -13.31 14.05 -28.84
CA SER A 483 -13.90 15.32 -29.32
C SER A 483 -15.37 15.49 -28.92
N SER A 484 -16.24 14.54 -29.27
CA SER A 484 -17.66 14.61 -28.92
C SER A 484 -17.89 14.51 -27.40
N PRO A 485 -17.25 13.57 -26.66
CA PRO A 485 -17.32 13.55 -25.20
C PRO A 485 -16.92 14.88 -24.55
N PHE A 486 -15.84 15.51 -25.04
CA PHE A 486 -15.37 16.81 -24.56
C PHE A 486 -16.43 17.90 -24.71
N LEU A 487 -16.97 18.08 -25.92
CA LEU A 487 -17.98 19.12 -26.16
C LEU A 487 -19.25 18.87 -25.35
N LYS A 488 -19.70 17.61 -25.30
CA LYS A 488 -20.87 17.21 -24.50
C LYS A 488 -20.63 17.53 -23.03
N ALA A 489 -19.55 17.04 -22.44
CA ALA A 489 -19.27 17.22 -21.01
C ALA A 489 -19.13 18.69 -20.61
N VAL A 490 -18.38 19.48 -21.38
CA VAL A 490 -18.12 20.89 -21.05
C VAL A 490 -19.36 21.78 -21.24
N ILE A 491 -20.20 21.51 -22.24
CA ILE A 491 -21.35 22.39 -22.55
C ILE A 491 -22.64 21.85 -21.93
N LEU A 492 -22.94 20.58 -22.17
CA LEU A 492 -24.21 19.94 -21.83
C LEU A 492 -24.16 19.18 -20.50
N GLY A 493 -22.97 18.80 -20.02
CA GLY A 493 -22.78 18.00 -18.81
C GLY A 493 -22.62 16.50 -19.09
N GLY A 494 -22.40 15.75 -18.00
CA GLY A 494 -22.29 14.29 -18.01
C GLY A 494 -23.66 13.62 -18.00
N ASP A 495 -23.95 12.86 -16.94
CA ASP A 495 -25.25 12.19 -16.75
C ASP A 495 -26.38 13.17 -16.47
N MET A 496 -26.08 14.24 -15.74
CA MET A 496 -27.01 15.32 -15.44
C MET A 496 -26.72 16.51 -16.36
N PRO A 497 -27.75 17.10 -16.99
CA PRO A 497 -27.56 18.24 -17.87
C PRO A 497 -27.19 19.50 -17.08
N THR A 498 -26.27 20.29 -17.64
CA THR A 498 -25.86 21.57 -17.05
C THR A 498 -27.02 22.56 -16.98
N LYS A 499 -27.00 23.43 -15.98
CA LYS A 499 -28.00 24.50 -15.84
C LYS A 499 -27.89 25.54 -16.98
N ASN A 500 -29.01 26.14 -17.36
CA ASN A 500 -29.04 27.22 -18.37
C ASN A 500 -28.17 28.43 -17.93
N GLU A 501 -28.19 28.74 -16.64
CA GLU A 501 -27.39 29.82 -16.04
C GLU A 501 -25.88 29.61 -16.25
N TYR A 502 -25.42 28.36 -16.06
CA TYR A 502 -24.04 27.98 -16.35
C TYR A 502 -23.71 28.23 -17.82
N ARG A 503 -24.53 27.73 -18.75
CA ARG A 503 -24.30 27.90 -20.19
C ARG A 503 -24.28 29.35 -20.63
N PHE A 504 -25.14 30.19 -20.06
CA PHE A 504 -25.15 31.64 -20.32
C PHE A 504 -23.87 32.32 -19.81
N THR A 505 -23.44 31.97 -18.60
CA THR A 505 -22.21 32.49 -18.01
C THR A 505 -20.98 32.02 -18.79
N LEU A 506 -20.94 30.75 -19.17
CA LEU A 506 -19.91 30.17 -20.03
C LEU A 506 -19.82 30.93 -21.36
N ARG A 507 -20.96 31.25 -21.99
CA ARG A 507 -20.99 32.06 -23.21
C ARG A 507 -20.40 33.45 -23.00
N ASN A 508 -20.75 34.12 -21.91
CA ASN A 508 -20.25 35.45 -21.59
C ASN A 508 -18.73 35.46 -21.37
N VAL A 509 -18.22 34.46 -20.64
CA VAL A 509 -16.76 34.29 -20.43
C VAL A 509 -16.09 33.94 -21.76
N PHE A 510 -16.67 33.02 -22.55
CA PHE A 510 -16.15 32.63 -23.86
C PHE A 510 -16.04 33.81 -24.81
N GLN A 511 -17.03 34.72 -24.88
CA GLN A 511 -16.99 35.90 -25.73
C GLN A 511 -15.83 36.86 -25.43
N ARG A 512 -15.29 36.81 -24.20
CA ARG A 512 -14.14 37.61 -23.75
C ARG A 512 -12.78 36.94 -23.98
N VAL A 513 -12.77 35.67 -24.38
CA VAL A 513 -11.56 34.97 -24.83
C VAL A 513 -11.00 35.65 -26.08
N ASP A 514 -9.69 35.58 -26.26
CA ASP A 514 -9.01 36.13 -27.44
C ASP A 514 -9.72 35.74 -28.75
N HIS A 515 -9.91 36.75 -29.60
CA HIS A 515 -10.65 36.62 -30.86
C HIS A 515 -10.05 35.59 -31.82
N VAL A 516 -8.73 35.38 -31.82
CA VAL A 516 -8.08 34.35 -32.66
C VAL A 516 -8.42 32.96 -32.14
N MET A 517 -8.39 32.77 -30.82
CA MET A 517 -8.81 31.50 -30.19
C MET A 517 -10.29 31.21 -30.46
N ARG A 518 -11.17 32.20 -30.28
CA ARG A 518 -12.61 32.04 -30.58
C ARG A 518 -12.87 31.63 -32.02
N ARG A 519 -12.19 32.27 -32.98
CA ARG A 519 -12.32 31.95 -34.41
C ARG A 519 -11.90 30.50 -34.71
N ARG A 520 -10.87 30.00 -34.03
CA ARG A 520 -10.37 28.62 -34.19
C ARG A 520 -11.24 27.59 -33.46
N ALA A 521 -11.94 27.99 -32.41
CA ALA A 521 -12.88 27.17 -31.66
C ALA A 521 -14.34 27.36 -32.13
N SER A 522 -14.56 27.49 -33.45
CA SER A 522 -15.89 27.78 -34.02
C SER A 522 -16.91 26.68 -33.72
N LYS A 523 -16.50 25.40 -33.69
CA LYS A 523 -17.37 24.27 -33.32
C LYS A 523 -17.83 24.35 -31.88
N PHE A 524 -16.95 24.73 -30.95
CA PHE A 524 -17.32 24.97 -29.56
C PHE A 524 -18.37 26.08 -29.45
N GLN A 525 -18.16 27.19 -30.18
CA GLN A 525 -19.12 28.28 -30.20
C GLN A 525 -20.49 27.85 -30.75
N GLN A 526 -20.50 27.12 -31.88
CA GLN A 526 -21.74 26.61 -32.47
C GLN A 526 -22.49 25.68 -31.50
N ALA A 527 -21.79 24.70 -30.92
CA ALA A 527 -22.39 23.78 -29.96
C ALA A 527 -22.95 24.50 -28.71
N LEU A 528 -22.26 25.53 -28.22
CA LEU A 528 -22.73 26.34 -27.08
C LEU A 528 -23.93 27.20 -27.44
N ASP A 529 -23.96 27.75 -28.65
CA ASP A 529 -25.06 28.56 -29.15
C ASP A 529 -26.32 27.68 -29.35
N ASP A 530 -26.18 26.50 -29.96
CA ASP A 530 -27.26 25.53 -30.15
C ASP A 530 -27.83 25.05 -28.82
N ALA A 531 -26.95 24.77 -27.85
CA ALA A 531 -27.34 24.36 -26.50
C ALA A 531 -28.17 25.43 -25.75
N LEU A 532 -28.07 26.70 -26.12
CA LEU A 532 -28.87 27.79 -25.55
C LEU A 532 -30.21 27.99 -26.26
N ILE A 533 -30.31 27.61 -27.54
CA ILE A 533 -31.54 27.74 -28.35
C ILE A 533 -32.53 26.61 -28.04
N THR A 534 -32.05 25.40 -27.73
CA THR A 534 -32.88 24.18 -27.67
C THR A 534 -33.86 24.11 -26.46
N LYS A 535 -34.08 25.18 -25.69
CA LYS A 535 -35.03 25.21 -24.54
C LYS A 535 -35.68 26.59 -24.33
N SER A 536 -36.34 27.12 -25.36
CA SER A 536 -37.31 28.23 -25.22
C SER A 536 -38.78 27.76 -25.22
N ASP A 537 -39.04 26.48 -24.92
CA ASP A 537 -40.38 25.90 -24.77
C ASP A 537 -40.59 25.35 -23.35
#